data_AF-A0A7Y7IGI2-F1
#
_entry.id   AF-A0A7Y7IGI2-F1
#
_cell.length_a   1.000
_cell.length_b   1.000
_cell.length_c   1.000
_cell.angle_alpha   90.00
_cell.angle_beta   90.00
_cell.angle_gamma   90.00
#
_symmetry.space_group_name_H-M   'P 1'
#
loop_
_entity.id
_entity.type
_entity.pdbx_description
1 polymer ?
#
loop_
_entity_poly.entity_id
_entity_poly.type
_entity_poly.pdbx_seq_one_letter_code
_entity_poly.pdbx_strand_id
1 'polypeptide(L)'
;MLDGGRGPGTAMAMRMVVALAGVLGAERLIPITGAHIDSCLYHGQAGLDFAQRLAGLGAAVAVPTTLNVSSLDLMHPGLVRLPPADAVPARALMDAYRALGARATWTCAPYQLAQRPALGEDIAWAESNAIVFANSVLGARTERYGDFIDICAAITGRVPHAGLHLPEHRVPTLELDCSALPAALLAEEAVWAALGDVVGRRSGTGIPLLTGIDPAVADEDRLKALGATAASSGGVALFHVAGVTPEAAAAAGDPVWSALPAAAVTTGMLRAARDELSTAGPSAPLDAVALGTPHFSVREFGKLAAALEGRPAFHPGCTVWINTSREVLAQAREAGLVQPAEERGARIVVDTCTYITPILGPEERTVMTPSGKWAWYAPMNLGVDVVFGTLSECLDSACAGKVVRDDGQWN
;
A
#
# COMPACT_ATOMS: atom_id res chain seq x y z
N MET A 1 10.84 30.55 9.90
CA MET A 1 9.86 29.47 10.20
C MET A 1 9.95 29.07 11.67
N LEU A 2 11.13 28.67 12.16
CA LEU A 2 11.35 28.32 13.58
C LEU A 2 11.10 29.50 14.54
N ASP A 3 11.46 30.70 14.10
CA ASP A 3 11.28 31.99 14.76
C ASP A 3 9.81 32.45 14.89
N GLY A 4 8.85 31.70 14.33
CA GLY A 4 7.43 32.05 14.36
C GLY A 4 6.97 33.02 13.29
N GLY A 5 7.86 33.50 12.40
CA GLY A 5 7.50 34.46 11.35
C GLY A 5 6.46 33.97 10.33
N ARG A 6 6.18 32.65 10.29
CA ARG A 6 5.11 32.02 9.47
C ARG A 6 3.96 31.47 10.33
N GLY A 7 3.76 32.01 11.52
CA GLY A 7 2.72 31.59 12.47
C GLY A 7 3.16 30.46 13.41
N PRO A 8 2.48 30.32 14.57
CA PRO A 8 2.88 29.38 15.62
C PRO A 8 2.71 27.91 15.22
N GLY A 9 1.70 27.58 14.40
CA GLY A 9 1.50 26.22 13.89
C GLY A 9 2.64 25.75 12.98
N THR A 10 3.05 26.59 12.02
CA THR A 10 4.22 26.32 11.18
C THR A 10 5.50 26.19 11.98
N ALA A 11 5.69 27.03 13.01
CA ALA A 11 6.86 26.93 13.89
C ALA A 11 6.88 25.62 14.69
N MET A 12 5.71 25.14 15.14
CA MET A 12 5.56 23.83 15.80
C MET A 12 5.95 22.69 14.86
N ALA A 13 5.39 22.66 13.64
CA ALA A 13 5.75 21.66 12.64
C ALA A 13 7.25 21.68 12.29
N MET A 14 7.82 22.86 12.11
CA MET A 14 9.23 23.02 11.79
C MET A 14 10.17 22.50 12.88
N ARG A 15 9.80 22.65 14.16
CA ARG A 15 10.60 22.06 15.27
C ARG A 15 10.67 20.53 15.17
N MET A 16 9.58 19.87 14.77
CA MET A 16 9.57 18.41 14.59
C MET A 16 10.42 17.98 13.39
N VAL A 17 10.35 18.69 12.26
CA VAL A 17 11.20 18.42 11.08
C VAL A 17 12.67 18.60 11.42
N VAL A 18 13.04 19.64 12.18
CA VAL A 18 14.42 19.87 12.62
C VAL A 18 14.89 18.84 13.64
N ALA A 19 14.03 18.43 14.56
CA ALA A 19 14.36 17.34 15.49
C ALA A 19 14.63 16.04 14.74
N LEU A 20 13.79 15.70 13.75
CA LEU A 20 14.02 14.54 12.88
C LEU A 20 15.32 14.67 12.08
N ALA A 21 15.61 15.86 11.54
CA ALA A 21 16.89 16.12 10.86
C ALA A 21 18.09 15.82 11.76
N GLY A 22 18.02 16.21 13.04
CA GLY A 22 19.05 15.87 14.03
C GLY A 22 19.20 14.37 14.26
N VAL A 23 18.09 13.63 14.34
CA VAL A 23 18.11 12.15 14.48
C VAL A 23 18.71 11.48 13.24
N LEU A 24 18.41 11.98 12.05
CA LEU A 24 18.92 11.45 10.79
C LEU A 24 20.32 11.95 10.41
N GLY A 25 20.92 12.83 11.22
CA GLY A 25 22.23 13.44 10.92
C GLY A 25 22.22 14.36 9.70
N ALA A 26 21.08 14.92 9.32
CA ALA A 26 20.96 15.78 8.15
C ALA A 26 21.50 17.19 8.43
N GLU A 27 22.47 17.64 7.63
CA GLU A 27 23.05 18.99 7.75
C GLU A 27 22.12 20.11 7.25
N ARG A 28 21.16 19.75 6.39
CA ARG A 28 20.22 20.69 5.77
C ARG A 28 18.87 20.05 5.51
N LEU A 29 17.87 20.90 5.32
CA LEU A 29 16.55 20.51 4.83
C LEU A 29 16.44 20.80 3.33
N ILE A 30 15.66 19.99 2.62
CA ILE A 30 15.31 20.18 1.21
C ILE A 30 13.85 20.55 1.05
N PRO A 31 13.48 21.27 -0.03
CA PRO A 31 12.08 21.42 -0.39
C PRO A 31 11.50 20.07 -0.83
N ILE A 32 10.21 19.88 -0.55
CA ILE A 32 9.40 18.84 -1.20
C ILE A 32 8.37 19.49 -2.10
N THR A 33 7.83 18.75 -3.05
CA THR A 33 6.82 19.25 -4.00
C THR A 33 5.40 18.77 -3.70
N GLY A 34 5.26 17.69 -2.92
CA GLY A 34 3.97 17.15 -2.53
C GLY A 34 4.06 16.21 -1.33
N ALA A 35 2.91 15.99 -0.68
CA ALA A 35 2.81 15.11 0.47
C ALA A 35 1.57 14.19 0.43
N HIS A 36 1.69 13.03 1.09
CA HIS A 36 0.61 12.09 1.30
C HIS A 36 0.61 11.64 2.77
N ILE A 37 -0.40 12.07 3.50
CA ILE A 37 -0.49 11.95 4.96
C ILE A 37 -1.03 10.58 5.32
N ASP A 38 -0.25 9.79 6.06
CA ASP A 38 -0.60 8.44 6.52
C ASP A 38 -1.44 8.47 7.80
N SER A 39 -1.17 9.46 8.65
CA SER A 39 -1.74 9.64 10.00
C SER A 39 -3.25 9.99 10.05
N CYS A 40 -4.01 9.56 9.06
CA CYS A 40 -5.45 9.77 8.84
C CYS A 40 -6.34 8.75 9.57
N LEU A 41 -5.76 7.67 10.08
CA LEU A 41 -6.46 6.63 10.86
C LEU A 41 -6.49 7.01 12.34
N TYR A 42 -7.68 6.91 12.94
CA TYR A 42 -7.88 7.16 14.36
C TYR A 42 -7.44 5.96 15.20
N HIS A 43 -6.25 6.06 15.78
CA HIS A 43 -5.68 5.10 16.74
C HIS A 43 -5.74 5.59 18.19
N GLY A 44 -6.52 6.64 18.46
CA GLY A 44 -6.69 7.24 19.77
C GLY A 44 -6.54 8.76 19.79
N GLN A 45 -6.79 9.34 20.97
CA GLN A 45 -6.95 10.78 21.15
C GLN A 45 -5.71 11.60 20.73
N ALA A 46 -4.50 11.08 20.91
CA ALA A 46 -3.26 11.81 20.63
C ALA A 46 -3.15 12.28 19.16
N GLY A 47 -3.57 11.44 18.20
CA GLY A 47 -3.54 11.81 16.79
C GLY A 47 -4.52 12.94 16.46
N LEU A 48 -5.70 12.90 17.06
CA LEU A 48 -6.71 13.96 16.95
C LEU A 48 -6.22 15.27 17.57
N ASP A 49 -5.70 15.21 18.80
CA ASP A 49 -5.17 16.38 19.51
C ASP A 49 -4.06 17.06 18.71
N PHE A 50 -3.17 16.27 18.10
CA PHE A 50 -2.07 16.79 17.30
C PHE A 50 -2.58 17.55 16.07
N ALA A 51 -3.47 16.95 15.27
CA ALA A 51 -4.04 17.59 14.09
C ALA A 51 -4.85 18.84 14.44
N GLN A 52 -5.70 18.78 15.48
CA GLN A 52 -6.49 19.91 15.96
C GLN A 52 -5.60 21.03 16.53
N ARG A 53 -4.50 20.68 17.21
CA ARG A 53 -3.54 21.66 17.72
C ARG A 53 -2.88 22.43 16.58
N LEU A 54 -2.43 21.75 15.54
CA LEU A 54 -1.87 22.41 14.35
C LEU A 54 -2.88 23.35 13.69
N ALA A 55 -4.11 22.87 13.49
CA ALA A 55 -5.19 23.68 12.90
C ALA A 55 -5.56 24.90 13.77
N GLY A 56 -5.70 24.70 15.08
CA GLY A 56 -5.99 25.77 16.03
C GLY A 56 -4.87 26.81 16.17
N LEU A 57 -3.63 26.45 15.82
CA LEU A 57 -2.49 27.37 15.72
C LEU A 57 -2.38 28.03 14.33
N GLY A 58 -3.36 27.84 13.44
CA GLY A 58 -3.41 28.44 12.11
C GLY A 58 -2.41 27.87 11.12
N ALA A 59 -1.95 26.62 11.30
CA ALA A 59 -1.13 25.95 10.30
C ALA A 59 -1.95 25.65 9.04
N ALA A 60 -1.26 25.62 7.89
CA ALA A 60 -1.80 25.14 6.64
C ALA A 60 -0.68 24.44 5.85
N VAL A 61 -1.05 23.46 5.03
CA VAL A 61 -0.11 22.79 4.13
C VAL A 61 0.48 23.79 3.13
N ALA A 62 1.79 23.71 2.90
CA ALA A 62 2.51 24.59 1.98
C ALA A 62 2.67 23.97 0.57
N VAL A 63 2.39 22.68 0.41
CA VAL A 63 2.50 21.92 -0.84
C VAL A 63 1.21 21.13 -1.10
N PRO A 64 0.90 20.75 -2.36
CA PRO A 64 -0.17 19.81 -2.66
C PRO A 64 -0.10 18.58 -1.75
N THR A 65 -1.16 18.41 -0.96
CA THR A 65 -1.20 17.38 0.08
C THR A 65 -2.47 16.54 -0.08
N THR A 66 -2.31 15.23 -0.06
CA THR A 66 -3.39 14.25 -0.16
C THR A 66 -3.46 13.41 1.11
N LEU A 67 -4.61 12.76 1.34
CA LEU A 67 -4.87 11.99 2.56
C LEU A 67 -4.97 10.50 2.25
N ASN A 68 -4.28 9.69 3.05
CA ASN A 68 -4.43 8.24 3.07
C ASN A 68 -5.84 7.86 3.54
N VAL A 69 -6.16 6.56 3.57
CA VAL A 69 -7.37 6.00 4.15
C VAL A 69 -7.64 6.53 5.56
N SER A 70 -8.91 6.61 5.89
CA SER A 70 -9.43 6.99 7.19
C SER A 70 -10.05 5.80 7.90
N SER A 71 -10.49 6.01 9.14
CA SER A 71 -11.21 5.01 9.90
C SER A 71 -12.68 4.86 9.49
N LEU A 72 -13.17 5.61 8.49
CA LEU A 72 -14.58 5.62 8.09
C LEU A 72 -14.72 5.50 6.57
N ASP A 73 -15.81 4.88 6.14
CA ASP A 73 -16.34 5.01 4.78
C ASP A 73 -17.46 6.06 4.81
N LEU A 74 -17.26 7.21 4.16
CA LEU A 74 -18.25 8.29 4.14
C LEU A 74 -19.25 8.15 2.97
N MET A 75 -18.98 7.27 2.01
CA MET A 75 -19.86 6.99 0.86
C MET A 75 -20.90 5.92 1.20
N HIS A 76 -20.59 5.02 2.13
CA HIS A 76 -21.46 3.93 2.55
C HIS A 76 -21.74 3.99 4.08
N PRO A 77 -22.62 4.91 4.54
CA PRO A 77 -22.93 5.05 5.96
C PRO A 77 -23.40 3.73 6.59
N GLY A 78 -22.79 3.35 7.71
CA GLY A 78 -23.10 2.12 8.44
C GLY A 78 -22.30 0.89 8.00
N LEU A 79 -21.46 1.01 6.96
CA LEU A 79 -20.57 -0.08 6.52
C LEU A 79 -19.48 -0.36 7.56
N VAL A 80 -18.83 0.69 8.06
CA VAL A 80 -17.82 0.58 9.12
C VAL A 80 -18.51 0.49 10.48
N ARG A 81 -18.26 -0.59 11.22
CA ARG A 81 -18.92 -0.92 12.49
C ARG A 81 -18.18 -0.35 13.70
N LEU A 82 -17.73 0.91 13.63
CA LEU A 82 -17.10 1.58 14.76
C LEU A 82 -18.17 2.10 15.74
N PRO A 83 -17.97 1.94 17.06
CA PRO A 83 -18.86 2.53 18.04
C PRO A 83 -18.76 4.07 17.98
N PRO A 84 -19.80 4.82 18.41
CA PRO A 84 -19.78 6.28 18.39
C PRO A 84 -18.58 6.91 19.12
N ALA A 85 -18.10 6.26 20.18
CA ALA A 85 -16.92 6.70 20.93
C ALA A 85 -15.64 6.79 20.08
N ASP A 86 -15.54 6.01 19.00
CA ASP A 86 -14.42 6.01 18.07
C ASP A 86 -14.77 6.68 16.73
N ALA A 87 -16.00 6.51 16.24
CA ALA A 87 -16.44 7.08 14.97
C ALA A 87 -16.51 8.62 15.00
N VAL A 88 -16.94 9.21 16.11
CA VAL A 88 -16.99 10.67 16.27
C VAL A 88 -15.60 11.31 16.23
N PRO A 89 -14.62 10.88 17.05
CA PRO A 89 -13.27 11.43 16.97
C PRO A 89 -12.56 11.07 15.66
N ALA A 90 -12.82 9.89 15.07
CA ALA A 90 -12.32 9.58 13.72
C ALA A 90 -12.80 10.59 12.68
N ARG A 91 -14.08 10.95 12.70
CA ARG A 91 -14.61 11.99 11.81
C ARG A 91 -13.98 13.35 12.11
N ALA A 92 -13.78 13.70 13.38
CA ALA A 92 -13.12 14.94 13.75
C ALA A 92 -11.67 15.00 13.26
N LEU A 93 -10.95 13.87 13.23
CA LEU A 93 -9.58 13.77 12.69
C LEU A 93 -9.58 14.06 11.19
N MET A 94 -10.51 13.46 10.44
CA MET A 94 -10.67 13.72 9.01
C MET A 94 -10.93 15.21 8.73
N ASP A 95 -11.81 15.83 9.50
CA ASP A 95 -12.13 17.26 9.34
C ASP A 95 -10.96 18.17 9.76
N ALA A 96 -10.15 17.77 10.74
CA ALA A 96 -8.94 18.51 11.15
C ALA A 96 -7.89 18.55 10.02
N TYR A 97 -7.60 17.42 9.37
CA TYR A 97 -6.67 17.42 8.23
C TYR A 97 -7.18 18.20 7.02
N ARG A 98 -8.50 18.18 6.78
CA ARG A 98 -9.11 19.04 5.75
C ARG A 98 -8.99 20.52 6.10
N ALA A 99 -9.15 20.89 7.38
CA ALA A 99 -8.97 22.26 7.84
C ALA A 99 -7.52 22.76 7.69
N LEU A 100 -6.54 21.85 7.73
CA LEU A 100 -5.13 22.15 7.40
C LEU A 100 -4.89 22.36 5.89
N GLY A 101 -5.90 22.16 5.04
CA GLY A 101 -5.82 22.36 3.59
C GLY A 101 -5.47 21.11 2.78
N ALA A 102 -5.44 19.93 3.40
CA ALA A 102 -5.20 18.68 2.68
C ALA A 102 -6.42 18.22 1.88
N ARG A 103 -6.18 17.63 0.71
CA ARG A 103 -7.21 17.09 -0.18
C ARG A 103 -7.63 15.70 0.29
N ALA A 104 -8.91 15.56 0.57
CA ALA A 104 -9.57 14.34 1.06
C ALA A 104 -9.71 13.26 -0.03
N THR A 105 -8.58 12.62 -0.39
CA THR A 105 -8.51 11.53 -1.38
C THR A 105 -8.85 10.16 -0.81
N TRP A 106 -8.59 9.96 0.49
CA TRP A 106 -8.85 8.74 1.24
C TRP A 106 -8.41 7.45 0.54
N THR A 107 -7.14 7.37 0.18
CA THR A 107 -6.59 6.20 -0.49
C THR A 107 -5.14 5.91 -0.10
N CYS A 108 -4.82 4.64 0.12
CA CYS A 108 -3.46 4.17 0.36
C CYS A 108 -2.63 4.03 -0.91
N ALA A 109 -3.22 4.28 -2.07
CA ALA A 109 -2.56 4.18 -3.36
C ALA A 109 -2.55 5.53 -4.10
N PRO A 110 -1.88 6.56 -3.55
CA PRO A 110 -1.86 7.90 -4.14
C PRO A 110 -1.22 7.93 -5.54
N TYR A 111 -0.37 6.96 -5.85
CA TYR A 111 0.23 6.79 -7.17
C TYR A 111 -0.77 6.41 -8.28
N GLN A 112 -2.03 6.11 -7.94
CA GLN A 112 -3.13 5.91 -8.90
C GLN A 112 -3.93 7.19 -9.17
N LEU A 113 -3.65 8.28 -8.44
CA LEU A 113 -4.27 9.58 -8.69
C LEU A 113 -3.67 10.23 -9.94
N ALA A 114 -4.43 11.13 -10.57
CA ALA A 114 -3.96 11.84 -11.76
C ALA A 114 -2.64 12.62 -11.55
N GLN A 115 -2.42 13.18 -10.36
CA GLN A 115 -1.18 13.89 -10.01
C GLN A 115 -0.17 12.91 -9.41
N ARG A 116 0.87 12.60 -10.19
CA ARG A 116 1.97 11.71 -9.80
C ARG A 116 3.28 12.51 -9.72
N PRO A 117 4.18 12.21 -8.78
CA PRO A 117 5.52 12.78 -8.77
C PRO A 117 6.35 12.23 -9.94
N ALA A 118 7.29 13.04 -10.41
CA ALA A 118 8.25 12.71 -11.45
C ALA A 118 9.48 11.98 -10.90
N LEU A 119 10.24 11.37 -11.81
CA LEU A 119 11.53 10.76 -11.51
C LEU A 119 12.48 11.77 -10.85
N GLY A 120 13.05 11.40 -9.70
CA GLY A 120 13.99 12.21 -8.93
C GLY A 120 13.36 13.32 -8.08
N GLU A 121 12.03 13.46 -8.09
CA GLU A 121 11.33 14.48 -7.32
C GLU A 121 11.26 14.14 -5.83
N ASP A 122 11.61 15.09 -4.97
CA ASP A 122 11.53 14.94 -3.51
C ASP A 122 10.10 15.20 -3.00
N ILE A 123 9.51 14.21 -2.33
CA ILE A 123 8.16 14.24 -1.77
C ILE A 123 8.15 13.76 -0.31
N ALA A 124 7.02 13.90 0.37
CA ALA A 124 6.79 13.31 1.69
C ALA A 124 5.56 12.41 1.69
N TRP A 125 5.73 11.14 1.31
CA TRP A 125 4.69 10.11 1.45
C TRP A 125 5.06 9.20 2.62
N ALA A 126 4.09 8.89 3.49
CA ALA A 126 4.36 8.13 4.73
C ALA A 126 3.75 6.72 4.75
N GLU A 127 2.72 6.45 3.94
CA GLU A 127 2.11 5.13 3.83
C GLU A 127 3.10 4.13 3.21
N SER A 128 3.33 2.99 3.87
CA SER A 128 4.42 2.06 3.53
C SER A 128 4.38 1.55 2.09
N ASN A 129 3.20 1.23 1.56
CA ASN A 129 3.07 0.81 0.17
C ASN A 129 3.29 1.97 -0.83
N ALA A 130 2.93 3.19 -0.44
CA ALA A 130 3.13 4.38 -1.25
C ALA A 130 4.61 4.80 -1.28
N ILE A 131 5.32 4.70 -0.15
CA ILE A 131 6.77 4.96 -0.05
C ILE A 131 7.53 4.07 -1.04
N VAL A 132 7.35 2.76 -0.92
CA VAL A 132 8.09 1.81 -1.76
C VAL A 132 7.74 1.95 -3.23
N PHE A 133 6.46 2.22 -3.56
CA PHE A 133 6.06 2.46 -4.94
C PHE A 133 6.66 3.76 -5.50
N ALA A 134 6.63 4.85 -4.73
CA ALA A 134 7.22 6.13 -5.15
C ALA A 134 8.72 5.99 -5.41
N ASN A 135 9.44 5.33 -4.50
CA ASN A 135 10.88 5.12 -4.62
C ASN A 135 11.23 4.19 -5.78
N SER A 136 10.58 3.03 -5.90
CA SER A 136 10.94 1.99 -6.87
C SER A 136 10.36 2.22 -8.25
N VAL A 137 9.06 2.49 -8.33
CA VAL A 137 8.30 2.45 -9.60
C VAL A 137 8.31 3.83 -10.27
N LEU A 138 8.11 4.89 -9.48
CA LEU A 138 8.15 6.26 -10.01
C LEU A 138 9.58 6.84 -10.05
N GLY A 139 10.47 6.33 -9.20
CA GLY A 139 11.80 6.90 -8.98
C GLY A 139 11.77 8.27 -8.29
N ALA A 140 10.64 8.64 -7.69
CA ALA A 140 10.57 9.77 -6.77
C ALA A 140 11.32 9.44 -5.48
N ARG A 141 11.51 10.42 -4.60
CA ARG A 141 12.32 10.28 -3.40
C ARG A 141 11.53 10.65 -2.16
N THR A 142 11.36 9.68 -1.27
CA THR A 142 10.76 9.87 0.05
C THR A 142 11.38 8.90 1.03
N GLU A 143 11.66 9.38 2.25
CA GLU A 143 12.05 8.52 3.36
C GLU A 143 10.83 7.96 4.09
N ARG A 144 11.03 6.95 4.95
CA ARG A 144 10.03 6.46 5.90
C ARG A 144 9.79 7.49 7.00
N TYR A 145 8.82 8.36 6.76
CA TYR A 145 8.30 9.26 7.78
C TYR A 145 7.27 8.54 8.63
N GLY A 146 7.45 8.59 9.95
CA GLY A 146 6.40 8.17 10.87
C GLY A 146 5.25 9.16 10.91
N ASP A 147 4.15 8.73 11.53
CA ASP A 147 3.00 9.58 11.84
C ASP A 147 3.44 10.91 12.47
N PHE A 148 2.68 11.96 12.16
CA PHE A 148 2.90 13.36 12.55
C PHE A 148 4.02 14.07 11.79
N ILE A 149 5.07 13.37 11.37
CA ILE A 149 6.15 13.99 10.58
C ILE A 149 5.67 14.33 9.18
N ASP A 150 4.87 13.46 8.57
CA ASP A 150 4.25 13.64 7.26
C ASP A 150 3.50 14.98 7.12
N ILE A 151 2.61 15.29 8.07
CA ILE A 151 1.87 16.56 8.08
C ILE A 151 2.79 17.74 8.43
N CYS A 152 3.81 17.54 9.27
CA CYS A 152 4.81 18.58 9.52
C CYS A 152 5.63 18.91 8.27
N ALA A 153 5.99 17.90 7.48
CA ALA A 153 6.67 18.05 6.20
C ALA A 153 5.76 18.80 5.20
N ALA A 154 4.47 18.46 5.15
CA ALA A 154 3.49 19.14 4.30
C ALA A 154 3.30 20.63 4.68
N ILE A 155 3.19 20.95 5.97
CA ILE A 155 3.04 22.33 6.49
C ILE A 155 4.29 23.17 6.22
N THR A 156 5.47 22.58 6.39
CA THR A 156 6.74 23.31 6.21
C THR A 156 7.18 23.35 4.74
N GLY A 157 6.72 22.39 3.93
CA GLY A 157 7.24 22.11 2.59
C GLY A 157 8.69 21.64 2.62
N ARG A 158 9.14 21.02 3.71
CA ARG A 158 10.54 20.67 3.95
C ARG A 158 10.70 19.29 4.59
N VAL A 159 11.75 18.59 4.19
CA VAL A 159 12.20 17.35 4.82
C VAL A 159 13.72 17.34 5.02
N PRO A 160 14.26 16.48 5.90
CA PRO A 160 15.71 16.30 6.04
C PRO A 160 16.37 15.81 4.74
N HIS A 161 17.53 16.37 4.38
CA HIS A 161 18.37 15.86 3.30
C HIS A 161 19.16 14.64 3.79
N ALA A 162 18.48 13.50 3.92
CA ALA A 162 19.04 12.26 4.45
C ALA A 162 18.28 11.05 3.89
N GLY A 163 18.78 9.85 4.22
CA GLY A 163 18.13 8.60 3.84
C GLY A 163 17.94 8.48 2.33
N LEU A 164 16.77 8.02 1.89
CA LEU A 164 16.41 7.77 0.50
C LEU A 164 16.26 9.04 -0.37
N HIS A 165 16.47 10.24 0.18
CA HIS A 165 16.68 11.45 -0.62
C HIS A 165 18.08 11.52 -1.25
N LEU A 166 19.03 10.77 -0.70
CA LEU A 166 20.43 10.74 -1.12
C LEU A 166 20.64 9.62 -2.15
N PRO A 167 21.13 9.91 -3.38
CA PRO A 167 21.40 8.90 -4.40
C PRO A 167 22.29 7.74 -3.91
N GLU A 168 23.30 8.04 -3.10
CA GLU A 168 24.24 7.07 -2.53
C GLU A 168 23.57 6.06 -1.59
N HIS A 169 22.43 6.43 -0.99
CA HIS A 169 21.65 5.54 -0.11
C HIS A 169 20.59 4.74 -0.86
N ARG A 170 20.57 4.80 -2.19
CA ARG A 170 19.59 4.11 -3.04
C ARG A 170 20.21 2.96 -3.85
N VAL A 171 21.52 2.78 -3.72
CA VAL A 171 22.27 1.69 -4.36
C VAL A 171 21.86 0.34 -3.76
N PRO A 172 21.60 -0.70 -4.57
CA PRO A 172 21.25 -2.02 -4.06
C PRO A 172 22.37 -2.65 -3.23
N THR A 173 21.99 -3.44 -2.25
CA THR A 173 22.91 -4.10 -1.31
C THR A 173 22.96 -5.62 -1.49
N LEU A 174 22.02 -6.19 -2.25
CA LEU A 174 21.95 -7.62 -2.55
C LEU A 174 21.21 -7.84 -3.87
N GLU A 175 21.51 -8.96 -4.53
CA GLU A 175 20.84 -9.41 -5.75
C GLU A 175 19.95 -10.62 -5.46
N LEU A 176 18.71 -10.58 -5.97
CA LEU A 176 17.76 -11.68 -5.96
C LEU A 176 17.52 -12.15 -7.39
N ASP A 177 18.18 -13.25 -7.76
CA ASP A 177 18.11 -13.82 -9.11
C ASP A 177 16.81 -14.60 -9.29
N CYS A 178 15.92 -14.07 -10.13
CA CYS A 178 14.61 -14.63 -10.44
C CYS A 178 14.61 -15.40 -11.77
N SER A 179 15.75 -15.65 -12.40
CA SER A 179 15.86 -16.30 -13.72
C SER A 179 15.31 -17.73 -13.76
N ALA A 180 15.24 -18.40 -12.61
CA ALA A 180 14.68 -19.74 -12.46
C ALA A 180 13.13 -19.75 -12.34
N LEU A 181 12.48 -18.59 -12.25
CA LEU A 181 11.03 -18.51 -12.12
C LEU A 181 10.34 -18.66 -13.48
N PRO A 182 9.34 -19.55 -13.63
CA PRO A 182 8.60 -19.70 -14.88
C PRO A 182 7.85 -18.42 -15.28
N ALA A 183 7.87 -18.07 -16.57
CA ALA A 183 7.13 -16.91 -17.07
C ALA A 183 5.62 -17.00 -16.84
N ALA A 184 5.05 -18.21 -16.91
CA ALA A 184 3.63 -18.46 -16.60
C ALA A 184 3.31 -18.12 -15.13
N LEU A 185 4.22 -18.43 -14.21
CA LEU A 185 4.07 -18.10 -12.79
C LEU A 185 4.14 -16.58 -12.56
N LEU A 186 5.09 -15.90 -13.20
CA LEU A 186 5.22 -14.43 -13.13
C LEU A 186 4.05 -13.68 -13.80
N ALA A 187 3.17 -14.36 -14.55
CA ALA A 187 1.95 -13.76 -15.07
C ALA A 187 0.88 -13.56 -13.99
N GLU A 188 0.93 -14.32 -12.89
CA GLU A 188 -0.04 -14.23 -11.79
C GLU A 188 0.31 -13.09 -10.82
N GLU A 189 -0.65 -12.23 -10.51
CA GLU A 189 -0.41 -11.08 -9.62
C GLU A 189 -0.10 -11.48 -8.18
N ALA A 190 -0.75 -12.54 -7.68
CA ALA A 190 -0.48 -13.09 -6.36
C ALA A 190 0.96 -13.64 -6.22
N VAL A 191 1.59 -14.05 -7.32
CA VAL A 191 3.00 -14.46 -7.31
C VAL A 191 3.92 -13.27 -7.01
N TRP A 192 3.58 -12.07 -7.46
CA TRP A 192 4.34 -10.86 -7.13
C TRP A 192 4.19 -10.48 -5.66
N ALA A 193 3.01 -10.68 -5.07
CA ALA A 193 2.84 -10.55 -3.63
C ALA A 193 3.66 -11.60 -2.85
N ALA A 194 3.65 -12.86 -3.25
CA ALA A 194 4.49 -13.91 -2.63
C ALA A 194 6.00 -13.62 -2.80
N LEU A 195 6.41 -13.13 -3.96
CA LEU A 195 7.77 -12.65 -4.21
C LEU A 195 8.09 -11.47 -3.26
N GLY A 196 7.14 -10.60 -2.99
CA GLY A 196 7.27 -9.51 -2.03
C GLY A 196 7.54 -10.00 -0.62
N ASP A 197 6.88 -11.08 -0.18
CA ASP A 197 7.17 -11.70 1.11
C ASP A 197 8.62 -12.22 1.17
N VAL A 198 9.06 -12.96 0.13
CA VAL A 198 10.44 -13.45 0.01
C VAL A 198 11.45 -12.29 0.03
N VAL A 199 11.19 -11.25 -0.75
CA VAL A 199 12.04 -10.06 -0.85
C VAL A 199 12.14 -9.37 0.51
N GLY A 200 11.02 -9.14 1.19
CA GLY A 200 10.99 -8.49 2.49
C GLY A 200 11.81 -9.25 3.52
N ARG A 201 11.60 -10.56 3.65
CA ARG A 201 12.31 -11.40 4.61
C ARG A 201 13.81 -11.49 4.35
N ARG A 202 14.22 -11.54 3.07
CA ARG A 202 15.64 -11.65 2.70
C ARG A 202 16.38 -10.33 2.76
N SER A 203 15.70 -9.22 2.54
CA SER A 203 16.34 -7.90 2.44
C SER A 203 16.39 -7.18 3.78
N GLY A 204 15.39 -7.39 4.65
CA GLY A 204 15.22 -6.56 5.84
C GLY A 204 15.24 -5.08 5.46
N THR A 205 16.16 -4.32 6.04
CA THR A 205 16.35 -2.89 5.73
C THR A 205 17.26 -2.62 4.52
N GLY A 206 17.80 -3.65 3.87
CA GLY A 206 18.60 -3.53 2.64
C GLY A 206 17.75 -3.22 1.41
N ILE A 207 18.43 -2.87 0.30
CA ILE A 207 17.80 -2.49 -0.96
C ILE A 207 18.06 -3.62 -1.98
N PRO A 208 17.06 -4.44 -2.32
CA PRO A 208 17.25 -5.57 -3.22
C PRO A 208 17.21 -5.15 -4.68
N LEU A 209 18.09 -5.72 -5.49
CA LEU A 209 18.02 -5.74 -6.95
C LEU A 209 17.48 -7.09 -7.42
N LEU A 210 16.32 -7.11 -8.04
CA LEU A 210 15.75 -8.30 -8.67
C LEU A 210 16.24 -8.39 -10.12
N THR A 211 16.86 -9.51 -10.47
CA THR A 211 17.37 -9.82 -11.82
C THR A 211 16.65 -11.02 -12.42
N GLY A 212 16.80 -11.24 -13.73
CA GLY A 212 16.21 -12.41 -14.42
C GLY A 212 14.70 -12.34 -14.66
N ILE A 213 14.04 -11.21 -14.36
CA ILE A 213 12.63 -10.97 -14.69
C ILE A 213 12.56 -10.35 -16.09
N ASP A 214 11.70 -10.91 -16.96
CA ASP A 214 11.38 -10.28 -18.25
C ASP A 214 10.66 -8.93 -18.01
N PRO A 215 11.20 -7.80 -18.51
CA PRO A 215 10.54 -6.50 -18.36
C PRO A 215 9.10 -6.46 -18.88
N ALA A 216 8.74 -7.30 -19.86
CA ALA A 216 7.39 -7.35 -20.43
C ALA A 216 6.32 -7.87 -19.45
N VAL A 217 6.72 -8.63 -18.41
CA VAL A 217 5.78 -9.12 -17.40
C VAL A 217 5.67 -8.18 -16.19
N ALA A 218 6.55 -7.20 -16.05
CA ALA A 218 6.50 -6.25 -14.94
C ALA A 218 5.57 -5.07 -15.28
N ASP A 219 4.44 -4.99 -14.60
CA ASP A 219 3.51 -3.86 -14.68
C ASP A 219 3.31 -3.21 -13.31
N GLU A 220 2.74 -1.99 -13.30
CA GLU A 220 2.59 -1.23 -12.05
C GLU A 220 1.74 -1.95 -10.99
N ASP A 221 0.71 -2.72 -11.35
CA ASP A 221 -0.10 -3.44 -10.36
C ASP A 221 0.68 -4.59 -9.72
N ARG A 222 1.49 -5.29 -10.53
CA ARG A 222 2.41 -6.34 -10.06
C ARG A 222 3.52 -5.76 -9.17
N LEU A 223 4.13 -4.64 -9.57
CA LEU A 223 5.14 -3.94 -8.76
C LEU A 223 4.53 -3.36 -7.47
N LYS A 224 3.28 -2.92 -7.51
CA LYS A 224 2.49 -2.53 -6.34
C LYS A 224 2.30 -3.70 -5.38
N ALA A 225 1.89 -4.87 -5.87
CA ALA A 225 1.71 -6.07 -5.06
C ALA A 225 3.02 -6.54 -4.39
N LEU A 226 4.12 -6.53 -5.17
CA LEU A 226 5.48 -6.80 -4.71
C LEU A 226 5.90 -5.84 -3.59
N GLY A 227 5.88 -4.54 -3.88
CA GLY A 227 6.32 -3.50 -2.95
C GLY A 227 5.50 -3.49 -1.66
N ALA A 228 4.17 -3.55 -1.78
CA ALA A 228 3.29 -3.55 -0.61
C ALA A 228 3.57 -4.73 0.33
N THR A 229 3.81 -5.91 -0.22
CA THR A 229 4.09 -7.11 0.59
C THR A 229 5.51 -7.04 1.18
N ALA A 230 6.52 -6.64 0.40
CA ALA A 230 7.89 -6.48 0.89
C ALA A 230 8.04 -5.42 1.99
N ALA A 231 7.29 -4.32 1.87
CA ALA A 231 7.20 -3.30 2.91
C ALA A 231 6.57 -3.85 4.19
N SER A 232 5.61 -4.78 4.08
CA SER A 232 4.90 -5.38 5.22
C SER A 232 5.73 -6.44 5.93
N SER A 233 6.35 -7.36 5.18
CA SER A 233 7.10 -8.50 5.74
C SER A 233 8.53 -8.16 6.14
N GLY A 234 9.14 -7.13 5.52
CA GLY A 234 10.55 -6.79 5.72
C GLY A 234 10.85 -5.30 5.96
N GLY A 235 9.86 -4.42 5.86
CA GLY A 235 10.08 -2.98 5.95
C GLY A 235 10.78 -2.37 4.75
N VAL A 236 10.83 -3.05 3.59
CA VAL A 236 11.49 -2.57 2.37
C VAL A 236 10.87 -1.24 1.92
N ALA A 237 11.70 -0.21 1.78
CA ALA A 237 11.28 1.14 1.37
C ALA A 237 11.70 1.50 -0.07
N LEU A 238 12.59 0.70 -0.66
CA LEU A 238 13.04 0.77 -2.04
C LEU A 238 13.53 -0.62 -2.47
N PHE A 239 13.06 -1.09 -3.61
CA PHE A 239 13.60 -2.19 -4.37
C PHE A 239 13.89 -1.75 -5.81
N HIS A 240 14.71 -2.54 -6.51
CA HIS A 240 15.02 -2.35 -7.92
C HIS A 240 14.66 -3.61 -8.71
N VAL A 241 14.15 -3.45 -9.92
CA VAL A 241 13.98 -4.55 -10.90
C VAL A 241 14.79 -4.19 -12.14
N ALA A 242 15.80 -5.00 -12.44
CA ALA A 242 16.72 -4.75 -13.54
C ALA A 242 15.98 -4.55 -14.87
N GLY A 243 16.27 -3.45 -15.56
CA GLY A 243 15.62 -3.11 -16.84
C GLY A 243 14.17 -2.62 -16.75
N VAL A 244 13.59 -2.51 -15.54
CA VAL A 244 12.19 -2.09 -15.32
C VAL A 244 12.12 -0.81 -14.50
N THR A 245 12.63 -0.81 -13.26
CA THR A 245 12.55 0.36 -12.38
C THR A 245 13.49 1.46 -12.88
N PRO A 246 13.11 2.75 -12.83
CA PRO A 246 13.86 3.83 -13.50
C PRO A 246 15.34 3.91 -13.14
N GLU A 247 15.68 3.76 -11.86
CA GLU A 247 17.07 3.83 -11.39
C GLU A 247 17.90 2.62 -11.86
N ALA A 248 17.34 1.40 -11.78
CA ALA A 248 18.00 0.20 -12.27
C ALA A 248 18.19 0.21 -13.79
N ALA A 249 17.23 0.76 -14.53
CA ALA A 249 17.34 0.93 -15.98
C ALA A 249 18.44 1.94 -16.34
N ALA A 250 18.56 3.04 -15.59
CA ALA A 250 19.60 4.05 -15.79
C ALA A 250 21.00 3.56 -15.37
N ALA A 251 21.08 2.68 -14.37
CA ALA A 251 22.33 2.11 -13.86
C ALA A 251 22.84 0.90 -14.66
N ALA A 252 22.25 0.60 -15.82
CA ALA A 252 22.67 -0.53 -16.65
C ALA A 252 24.17 -0.44 -17.02
N GLY A 253 24.97 -1.39 -16.52
CA GLY A 253 26.42 -1.43 -16.73
C GLY A 253 27.23 -0.58 -15.75
N ASP A 254 26.61 0.04 -14.75
CA ASP A 254 27.32 0.72 -13.66
C ASP A 254 28.01 -0.30 -12.73
N PRO A 255 29.35 -0.24 -12.55
CA PRO A 255 30.06 -1.13 -11.63
C PRO A 255 29.57 -1.07 -10.18
N VAL A 256 28.97 0.05 -9.74
CA VAL A 256 28.40 0.21 -8.39
C VAL A 256 27.24 -0.76 -8.15
N TRP A 257 26.56 -1.17 -9.22
CA TRP A 257 25.42 -2.10 -9.19
C TRP A 257 25.83 -3.54 -9.53
N SER A 258 27.14 -3.81 -9.56
CA SER A 258 27.72 -5.10 -9.90
C SER A 258 28.34 -5.80 -8.68
N ALA A 259 28.54 -7.11 -8.78
CA ALA A 259 29.18 -7.93 -7.74
C ALA A 259 28.47 -7.89 -6.36
N LEU A 260 27.15 -7.72 -6.36
CA LEU A 260 26.32 -7.81 -5.16
C LEU A 260 26.30 -9.26 -4.63
N PRO A 261 26.15 -9.46 -3.31
CA PRO A 261 25.80 -10.77 -2.77
C PRO A 261 24.50 -11.27 -3.41
N ALA A 262 24.56 -12.38 -4.15
CA ALA A 262 23.44 -12.89 -4.92
C ALA A 262 22.79 -14.12 -4.26
N ALA A 263 21.47 -14.20 -4.30
CA ALA A 263 20.70 -15.37 -3.89
C ALA A 263 19.63 -15.70 -4.93
N ALA A 264 19.53 -16.97 -5.32
CA ALA A 264 18.50 -17.44 -6.24
C ALA A 264 17.12 -17.47 -5.55
N VAL A 265 16.11 -16.97 -6.25
CA VAL A 265 14.70 -17.12 -5.89
C VAL A 265 14.14 -18.31 -6.65
N THR A 266 13.47 -19.22 -5.93
CA THR A 266 12.93 -20.45 -6.51
C THR A 266 11.43 -20.51 -6.36
N THR A 267 10.75 -21.27 -7.22
CA THR A 267 9.31 -21.55 -7.08
C THR A 267 8.96 -22.14 -5.71
N GLY A 268 9.87 -22.94 -5.12
CA GLY A 268 9.71 -23.47 -3.77
C GLY A 268 9.62 -22.38 -2.70
N MET A 269 10.38 -21.28 -2.85
CA MET A 269 10.27 -20.13 -1.93
C MET A 269 8.95 -19.39 -2.10
N LEU A 270 8.42 -19.28 -3.32
CA LEU A 270 7.13 -18.64 -3.56
C LEU A 270 5.97 -19.46 -2.97
N ARG A 271 6.03 -20.80 -3.07
CA ARG A 271 5.08 -21.69 -2.38
C ARG A 271 5.18 -21.57 -0.86
N ALA A 272 6.40 -21.53 -0.32
CA ALA A 272 6.59 -21.31 1.12
C ALA A 272 5.99 -19.97 1.57
N ALA A 273 6.27 -18.88 0.85
CA ALA A 273 5.68 -17.57 1.13
C ALA A 273 4.15 -17.59 1.07
N ARG A 274 3.57 -18.25 0.06
CA ARG A 274 2.12 -18.45 -0.05
C ARG A 274 1.54 -19.16 1.18
N ASP A 275 2.20 -20.22 1.63
CA ASP A 275 1.76 -21.00 2.78
C ASP A 275 1.96 -20.24 4.09
N GLU A 276 3.03 -19.44 4.22
CA GLU A 276 3.28 -18.56 5.37
C GLU A 276 2.29 -17.39 5.47
N LEU A 277 1.81 -16.87 4.33
CA LEU A 277 0.74 -15.86 4.27
C LEU A 277 -0.65 -16.46 4.52
N SER A 278 -0.75 -17.77 4.78
CA SER A 278 -2.01 -18.45 5.11
C SER A 278 -1.98 -18.94 6.56
N THR A 279 -3.03 -18.65 7.34
CA THR A 279 -3.21 -19.20 8.69
C THR A 279 -4.22 -20.34 8.74
N ALA A 280 -5.04 -20.49 7.68
CA ALA A 280 -5.98 -21.59 7.51
C ALA A 280 -5.63 -22.48 6.31
N GLY A 281 -6.04 -23.75 6.42
CA GLY A 281 -5.84 -24.76 5.39
C GLY A 281 -6.96 -24.83 4.32
N PRO A 282 -6.74 -25.60 3.24
CA PRO A 282 -7.67 -25.69 2.11
C PRO A 282 -9.00 -26.38 2.41
N SER A 283 -9.16 -27.02 3.58
CA SER A 283 -10.42 -27.61 4.04
C SER A 283 -11.26 -26.69 4.91
N ALA A 284 -10.83 -25.44 5.11
CA ALA A 284 -11.57 -24.47 5.91
C ALA A 284 -12.87 -24.01 5.19
N PRO A 285 -13.94 -23.73 5.96
CA PRO A 285 -15.06 -22.96 5.43
C PRO A 285 -14.57 -21.57 5.00
N LEU A 286 -15.25 -20.93 4.05
CA LEU A 286 -14.91 -19.58 3.60
C LEU A 286 -16.08 -18.62 3.86
N ASP A 287 -15.81 -17.55 4.59
CA ASP A 287 -16.82 -16.56 4.97
C ASP A 287 -16.69 -15.27 4.16
N ALA A 288 -15.49 -14.93 3.68
CA ALA A 288 -15.28 -13.76 2.86
C ALA A 288 -14.08 -13.85 1.91
N VAL A 289 -14.08 -12.99 0.91
CA VAL A 289 -12.93 -12.66 0.08
C VAL A 289 -12.64 -11.18 0.23
N ALA A 290 -11.38 -10.80 0.42
CA ALA A 290 -10.96 -9.40 0.49
C ALA A 290 -10.00 -9.05 -0.64
N LEU A 291 -10.41 -8.11 -1.49
CA LEU A 291 -9.64 -7.59 -2.62
C LEU A 291 -9.30 -6.10 -2.40
N GLY A 292 -8.22 -5.59 -3.00
CA GLY A 292 -7.92 -4.16 -2.99
C GLY A 292 -7.10 -3.66 -1.80
N THR A 293 -6.08 -4.41 -1.39
CA THR A 293 -5.04 -3.87 -0.48
C THR A 293 -3.65 -4.08 -1.10
N PRO A 294 -2.95 -3.04 -1.56
CA PRO A 294 -3.39 -1.65 -1.68
C PRO A 294 -4.64 -1.48 -2.56
N HIS A 295 -5.32 -0.32 -2.45
CA HIS A 295 -6.58 -0.03 -3.14
C HIS A 295 -6.57 -0.47 -4.61
N PHE A 296 -7.66 -1.11 -5.04
CA PHE A 296 -7.81 -1.62 -6.41
C PHE A 296 -7.72 -0.49 -7.44
N SER A 297 -7.08 -0.80 -8.57
CA SER A 297 -6.94 0.04 -9.76
C SER A 297 -8.03 -0.24 -10.79
N VAL A 298 -8.21 0.68 -11.73
CA VAL A 298 -9.14 0.49 -12.86
C VAL A 298 -8.76 -0.76 -13.67
N ARG A 299 -7.46 -1.04 -13.81
CA ARG A 299 -6.96 -2.22 -14.53
C ARG A 299 -7.29 -3.51 -13.78
N GLU A 300 -7.16 -3.53 -12.45
CA GLU A 300 -7.59 -4.67 -11.64
C GLU A 300 -9.09 -4.90 -11.72
N PHE A 301 -9.92 -3.84 -11.77
CA PHE A 301 -11.35 -3.98 -12.07
C PHE A 301 -11.59 -4.60 -13.45
N GLY A 302 -10.79 -4.25 -14.46
CA GLY A 302 -10.83 -4.90 -15.77
C GLY A 302 -10.51 -6.40 -15.72
N LYS A 303 -9.45 -6.77 -15.00
CA LYS A 303 -9.08 -8.18 -14.78
C LYS A 303 -10.18 -8.93 -14.01
N LEU A 304 -10.75 -8.31 -12.99
CA LEU A 304 -11.85 -8.86 -12.21
C LEU A 304 -13.09 -9.09 -13.09
N ALA A 305 -13.50 -8.10 -13.88
CA ALA A 305 -14.65 -8.22 -14.78
C ALA A 305 -14.47 -9.39 -15.77
N ALA A 306 -13.30 -9.48 -16.40
CA ALA A 306 -12.96 -10.60 -17.30
C ALA A 306 -12.96 -11.95 -16.56
N ALA A 307 -12.40 -12.00 -15.34
CA ALA A 307 -12.36 -13.22 -14.54
C ALA A 307 -13.75 -13.65 -14.03
N LEU A 308 -14.75 -12.76 -14.01
CA LEU A 308 -16.12 -13.08 -13.62
C LEU A 308 -16.99 -13.59 -14.79
N GLU A 309 -16.50 -13.49 -16.03
CA GLU A 309 -17.23 -14.00 -17.20
C GLU A 309 -17.48 -15.51 -17.07
N GLY A 310 -18.73 -15.92 -17.28
CA GLY A 310 -19.14 -17.32 -17.16
C GLY A 310 -19.19 -17.88 -15.74
N ARG A 311 -18.71 -17.15 -14.72
CA ARG A 311 -18.82 -17.57 -13.31
C ARG A 311 -20.24 -17.34 -12.75
N PRO A 312 -20.74 -18.24 -11.88
CA PRO A 312 -22.01 -18.07 -11.20
C PRO A 312 -21.97 -16.91 -10.19
N ALA A 313 -23.10 -16.62 -9.54
CA ALA A 313 -23.14 -15.69 -8.41
C ALA A 313 -22.32 -16.22 -7.23
N PHE A 314 -21.85 -15.31 -6.37
CA PHE A 314 -21.12 -15.71 -5.16
C PHE A 314 -22.05 -16.45 -4.20
N HIS A 315 -21.48 -17.38 -3.44
CA HIS A 315 -22.21 -18.14 -2.44
C HIS A 315 -22.78 -17.18 -1.38
N PRO A 316 -24.05 -17.33 -0.96
CA PRO A 316 -24.70 -16.39 -0.03
C PRO A 316 -24.03 -16.30 1.35
N GLY A 317 -23.24 -17.31 1.71
CA GLY A 317 -22.41 -17.32 2.93
C GLY A 317 -21.01 -16.73 2.77
N CYS A 318 -20.63 -16.25 1.58
CA CYS A 318 -19.30 -15.69 1.32
C CYS A 318 -19.41 -14.24 0.80
N THR A 319 -19.01 -13.26 1.61
CA THR A 319 -18.99 -11.86 1.17
C THR A 319 -17.72 -11.55 0.37
N VAL A 320 -17.85 -10.94 -0.80
CA VAL A 320 -16.68 -10.43 -1.55
C VAL A 320 -16.55 -8.92 -1.30
N TRP A 321 -15.49 -8.52 -0.61
CA TRP A 321 -15.15 -7.13 -0.31
C TRP A 321 -14.11 -6.60 -1.31
N ILE A 322 -14.33 -5.40 -1.85
CA ILE A 322 -13.39 -4.77 -2.80
C ILE A 322 -13.08 -3.35 -2.34
N ASN A 323 -11.86 -3.14 -1.86
CA ASN A 323 -11.37 -1.82 -1.44
C ASN A 323 -10.81 -1.03 -2.63
N THR A 324 -11.27 0.21 -2.82
CA THR A 324 -10.71 1.11 -3.85
C THR A 324 -10.82 2.58 -3.43
N SER A 325 -10.24 3.48 -4.23
CA SER A 325 -10.42 4.93 -4.04
C SER A 325 -11.71 5.42 -4.70
N ARG A 326 -12.23 6.56 -4.25
CA ARG A 326 -13.41 7.19 -4.88
C ARG A 326 -13.19 7.52 -6.36
N GLU A 327 -11.98 7.96 -6.71
CA GLU A 327 -11.62 8.34 -8.07
C GLU A 327 -11.57 7.12 -8.99
N VAL A 328 -10.91 6.04 -8.55
CA VAL A 328 -10.88 4.78 -9.30
C VAL A 328 -12.28 4.16 -9.39
N LEU A 329 -13.07 4.20 -8.31
CA LEU A 329 -14.45 3.72 -8.35
C LEU A 329 -15.29 4.45 -9.39
N ALA A 330 -15.17 5.78 -9.46
CA ALA A 330 -15.90 6.58 -10.46
C ALA A 330 -15.49 6.18 -11.89
N GLN A 331 -14.19 6.08 -12.17
CA GLN A 331 -13.67 5.68 -13.49
C GLN A 331 -14.10 4.25 -13.87
N ALA A 332 -14.00 3.30 -12.94
CA ALA A 332 -14.37 1.92 -13.17
C ALA A 332 -15.89 1.75 -13.36
N ARG A 333 -16.72 2.56 -12.68
CA ARG A 333 -18.17 2.58 -12.90
C ARG A 333 -18.53 3.14 -14.27
N GLU A 334 -17.90 4.24 -14.68
CA GLU A 334 -18.09 4.81 -16.02
C GLU A 334 -17.73 3.82 -17.12
N ALA A 335 -16.67 3.03 -16.91
CA ALA A 335 -16.24 1.96 -17.81
C ALA A 335 -17.08 0.67 -17.72
N GLY A 336 -18.09 0.59 -16.83
CA GLY A 336 -18.93 -0.60 -16.64
C GLY A 336 -18.22 -1.79 -15.98
N LEU A 337 -17.04 -1.59 -15.39
CA LEU A 337 -16.18 -2.67 -14.86
C LEU A 337 -16.59 -3.14 -13.45
N VAL A 338 -17.36 -2.32 -12.73
CA VAL A 338 -17.77 -2.60 -11.34
C VAL A 338 -19.03 -3.46 -11.29
N GLN A 339 -19.95 -3.24 -12.25
CA GLN A 339 -21.27 -3.87 -12.29
C GLN A 339 -21.21 -5.41 -12.25
N PRO A 340 -20.33 -6.11 -13.00
CA PRO A 340 -20.27 -7.57 -12.97
C PRO A 340 -20.02 -8.17 -11.57
N ALA A 341 -19.28 -7.47 -10.72
CA ALA A 341 -18.98 -7.90 -9.35
C ALA A 341 -20.15 -7.58 -8.40
N GLU A 342 -20.72 -6.38 -8.48
CA GLU A 342 -21.86 -5.98 -7.63
C GLU A 342 -23.10 -6.84 -7.88
N GLU A 343 -23.41 -7.15 -9.14
CA GLU A 343 -24.54 -8.03 -9.51
C GLU A 343 -24.41 -9.46 -8.94
N ARG A 344 -23.18 -9.89 -8.63
CA ARG A 344 -22.90 -11.19 -8.01
C ARG A 344 -22.86 -11.13 -6.48
N GLY A 345 -23.01 -9.94 -5.90
CA GLY A 345 -23.04 -9.72 -4.46
C GLY A 345 -21.75 -9.15 -3.85
N ALA A 346 -20.78 -8.70 -4.66
CA ALA A 346 -19.62 -7.99 -4.13
C ALA A 346 -20.02 -6.65 -3.50
N ARG A 347 -19.26 -6.24 -2.48
CA ARG A 347 -19.43 -4.99 -1.76
C ARG A 347 -18.20 -4.13 -1.93
N ILE A 348 -18.41 -2.94 -2.49
CA ILE A 348 -17.35 -1.96 -2.65
C ILE A 348 -17.14 -1.21 -1.33
N VAL A 349 -15.86 -1.04 -0.97
CA VAL A 349 -15.42 -0.26 0.18
C VAL A 349 -14.54 0.87 -0.33
N VAL A 350 -14.79 2.08 0.16
CA VAL A 350 -13.95 3.25 -0.13
C VAL A 350 -13.55 3.96 1.16
N ASP A 351 -12.64 4.91 1.04
CA ASP A 351 -12.09 5.73 2.12
C ASP A 351 -11.35 5.00 3.24
N THR A 352 -11.41 3.67 3.27
CA THR A 352 -10.84 2.82 4.31
C THR A 352 -10.40 1.47 3.74
N CYS A 353 -9.67 0.69 4.55
CA CYS A 353 -9.19 -0.64 4.21
C CYS A 353 -9.85 -1.73 5.08
N THR A 354 -10.19 -2.87 4.48
CA THR A 354 -10.84 -3.99 5.20
C THR A 354 -9.95 -4.71 6.19
N TYR A 355 -8.62 -4.52 6.17
CA TYR A 355 -7.69 -5.16 7.11
C TYR A 355 -7.48 -4.37 8.42
N ILE A 356 -8.06 -3.17 8.54
CA ILE A 356 -7.80 -2.26 9.68
C ILE A 356 -9.06 -1.74 10.36
N THR A 357 -10.13 -1.48 9.61
CA THR A 357 -11.42 -1.06 10.20
C THR A 357 -12.39 -2.23 10.31
N PRO A 358 -13.30 -2.23 11.31
CA PRO A 358 -14.27 -3.31 11.52
C PRO A 358 -15.38 -3.25 10.45
N ILE A 359 -15.05 -3.69 9.23
CA ILE A 359 -16.01 -3.81 8.11
C ILE A 359 -16.58 -5.22 8.06
N LEU A 360 -15.72 -6.22 8.26
CA LEU A 360 -16.11 -7.62 8.23
C LEU A 360 -17.25 -7.88 9.22
N GLY A 361 -18.16 -8.76 8.84
CA GLY A 361 -19.23 -9.25 9.68
C GLY A 361 -18.68 -9.99 10.91
N PRO A 362 -19.40 -9.97 12.05
CA PRO A 362 -18.95 -10.64 13.28
C PRO A 362 -18.79 -12.17 13.13
N GLU A 363 -19.45 -12.75 12.12
CA GLU A 363 -19.39 -14.16 11.77
C GLU A 363 -18.29 -14.48 10.75
N GLU A 364 -17.67 -13.47 10.12
CA GLU A 364 -16.63 -13.68 9.11
C GLU A 364 -15.30 -14.02 9.81
N ARG A 365 -14.88 -15.28 9.74
CA ARG A 365 -13.70 -15.81 10.44
C ARG A 365 -12.60 -16.20 9.48
N THR A 366 -12.91 -16.85 8.36
CA THR A 366 -11.92 -17.25 7.35
C THR A 366 -12.08 -16.38 6.11
N VAL A 367 -11.01 -15.68 5.73
CA VAL A 367 -10.99 -14.75 4.61
C VAL A 367 -9.93 -15.14 3.60
N MET A 368 -10.29 -15.17 2.32
CA MET A 368 -9.34 -15.41 1.24
C MET A 368 -8.92 -14.11 0.56
N THR A 369 -7.65 -13.97 0.18
CA THR A 369 -7.15 -12.76 -0.50
C THR A 369 -5.97 -13.05 -1.43
N PRO A 370 -5.82 -12.29 -2.54
CA PRO A 370 -4.59 -12.24 -3.32
C PRO A 370 -3.62 -11.17 -2.85
N SER A 371 -3.94 -10.43 -1.79
CA SER A 371 -3.07 -9.39 -1.23
C SER A 371 -2.17 -9.94 -0.14
N GLY A 372 -0.85 -9.90 -0.36
CA GLY A 372 0.13 -10.25 0.67
C GLY A 372 0.09 -9.28 1.86
N LYS A 373 -0.10 -7.97 1.63
CA LYS A 373 -0.24 -6.97 2.71
C LYS A 373 -1.49 -7.22 3.57
N TRP A 374 -2.62 -7.54 2.94
CA TRP A 374 -3.84 -7.88 3.68
C TRP A 374 -3.63 -9.16 4.49
N ALA A 375 -3.10 -10.20 3.85
CA ALA A 375 -2.84 -11.49 4.49
C ALA A 375 -1.87 -11.38 5.68
N TRP A 376 -0.89 -10.48 5.59
CA TRP A 376 0.08 -10.23 6.65
C TRP A 376 -0.55 -9.57 7.89
N TYR A 377 -1.35 -8.51 7.70
CA TYR A 377 -1.84 -7.69 8.83
C TYR A 377 -3.20 -8.12 9.38
N ALA A 378 -4.10 -8.63 8.54
CA ALA A 378 -5.47 -8.92 8.93
C ALA A 378 -5.60 -9.91 10.12
N PRO A 379 -4.79 -10.99 10.23
CA PRO A 379 -4.88 -11.89 11.39
C PRO A 379 -4.69 -11.15 12.72
N MET A 380 -3.68 -10.28 12.79
CA MET A 380 -3.35 -9.55 14.01
C MET A 380 -4.31 -8.39 14.27
N ASN A 381 -4.74 -7.69 13.22
CA ASN A 381 -5.60 -6.52 13.36
C ASN A 381 -7.06 -6.88 13.65
N LEU A 382 -7.55 -8.00 13.09
CA LEU A 382 -8.97 -8.35 13.08
C LEU A 382 -9.28 -9.67 13.77
N GLY A 383 -8.27 -10.50 14.05
CA GLY A 383 -8.47 -11.83 14.64
C GLY A 383 -9.19 -12.80 13.70
N VAL A 384 -8.89 -12.71 12.39
CA VAL A 384 -9.42 -13.60 11.35
C VAL A 384 -8.35 -14.58 10.87
N ASP A 385 -8.80 -15.72 10.39
CA ASP A 385 -7.97 -16.66 9.65
C ASP A 385 -7.90 -16.29 8.17
N VAL A 386 -6.75 -16.57 7.55
CA VAL A 386 -6.45 -16.15 6.19
C VAL A 386 -6.05 -17.32 5.31
N VAL A 387 -6.54 -17.30 4.08
CA VAL A 387 -6.02 -18.12 2.98
C VAL A 387 -5.52 -17.19 1.88
N PHE A 388 -4.23 -17.28 1.56
CA PHE A 388 -3.65 -16.51 0.46
C PHE A 388 -3.71 -17.30 -0.85
N GLY A 389 -4.14 -16.68 -1.95
CA GLY A 389 -4.29 -17.36 -3.23
C GLY A 389 -4.39 -16.40 -4.42
N THR A 390 -4.50 -16.93 -5.63
CA THR A 390 -4.67 -16.10 -6.83
C THR A 390 -6.06 -15.46 -6.89
N LEU A 391 -6.24 -14.45 -7.74
CA LEU A 391 -7.55 -13.87 -7.98
C LEU A 391 -8.56 -14.94 -8.45
N SER A 392 -8.12 -15.85 -9.32
CA SER A 392 -8.98 -16.95 -9.79
C SER A 392 -9.42 -17.85 -8.64
N GLU A 393 -8.48 -18.30 -7.81
CA GLU A 393 -8.77 -19.13 -6.64
C GLU A 393 -9.73 -18.42 -5.67
N CYS A 394 -9.54 -17.13 -5.42
CA CYS A 394 -10.44 -16.33 -4.59
C CYS A 394 -11.87 -16.33 -5.13
N LEU A 395 -12.03 -16.12 -6.43
CA LEU A 395 -13.35 -16.03 -7.07
C LEU A 395 -14.03 -17.40 -7.17
N ASP A 396 -13.29 -18.46 -7.47
CA ASP A 396 -13.80 -19.83 -7.49
C ASP A 396 -14.25 -20.25 -6.07
N SER A 397 -13.47 -19.87 -5.06
CA SER A 397 -13.82 -20.11 -3.65
C SER A 397 -15.05 -19.33 -3.22
N ALA A 398 -15.17 -18.05 -3.62
CA ALA A 398 -16.35 -17.23 -3.36
C ALA A 398 -17.62 -17.81 -3.99
N CYS A 399 -17.53 -18.36 -5.19
CA CYS A 399 -18.63 -19.06 -5.85
C CYS A 399 -18.99 -20.37 -5.14
N ALA A 400 -17.99 -21.10 -4.65
CA ALA A 400 -18.16 -22.40 -4.01
C ALA A 400 -18.59 -22.33 -2.53
N GLY A 401 -18.37 -21.18 -1.85
CA GLY A 401 -18.60 -21.03 -0.41
C GLY A 401 -17.61 -21.80 0.47
N LYS A 402 -16.48 -22.19 -0.08
CA LYS A 402 -15.41 -22.94 0.58
C LYS A 402 -14.09 -22.67 -0.14
N VAL A 403 -12.97 -22.91 0.53
CA VAL A 403 -11.65 -22.74 -0.08
C VAL A 403 -11.46 -23.69 -1.26
N VAL A 404 -11.07 -23.13 -2.39
CA VAL A 404 -10.67 -23.81 -3.62
C VAL A 404 -9.27 -23.31 -3.97
N ARG A 405 -8.29 -24.22 -3.97
CA ARG A 405 -6.91 -23.94 -4.37
C ARG A 405 -6.48 -24.88 -5.48
N ASP A 406 -5.63 -24.38 -6.35
CA ASP A 406 -5.00 -25.08 -7.45
C ASP A 406 -3.48 -24.95 -7.32
N ASP A 407 -2.84 -25.99 -6.79
CA ASP A 407 -1.38 -26.01 -6.66
C ASP A 407 -0.68 -25.90 -8.03
N GLY A 408 -1.36 -26.20 -9.14
CA GLY A 408 -0.85 -26.01 -10.49
C GLY A 408 -0.52 -24.55 -10.81
N GLN A 409 -1.21 -23.59 -10.20
CA GLN A 409 -0.95 -22.15 -10.37
C GLN A 409 0.31 -21.67 -9.63
N TRP A 410 0.94 -22.55 -8.83
CA TRP A 410 2.11 -22.25 -8.01
C TRP A 410 3.33 -23.12 -8.37
N ASN A 411 3.33 -23.69 -9.58
CA ASN A 411 4.36 -24.63 -10.07
C ASN A 411 5.15 -24.12 -11.27
#